data_AF-A0A7K4Y3Y5-F1
#
_entry.id   AF-A0A7K4Y3Y5-F1
#
_cell.length_a   1.000
_cell.length_b   1.000
_cell.length_c   1.000
_cell.angle_alpha   90.00
_cell.angle_beta   90.00
_cell.angle_gamma   90.00
#
_symmetry.space_group_name_H-M   'P 1'
#
loop_
_entity.id
_entity.type
_entity.pdbx_description
1 polymer ?
#
loop_
_entity_poly.entity_id
_entity_poly.type
_entity_poly.pdbx_seq_one_letter_code
_entity_poly.pdbx_strand_id
1 'polypeptide(L)' 'MIISREMFNPMYALFRTSPGDRVTYTINPSSHCNPNHLSYFKFVGRIVAKA' A
#
# COMPACT_ATOMS: atom_id res chain seq x y z
N MET A 1 -2.64 6.90 14.07
CA MET A 1 -3.05 5.52 13.71
C MET A 1 -4.14 5.42 12.62
N ILE A 2 -4.66 6.53 12.07
CA ILE A 2 -5.67 6.48 10.99
C ILE A 2 -5.03 6.19 9.62
N ILE A 3 -3.86 6.78 9.36
CA ILE A 3 -3.15 6.67 8.07
C ILE A 3 -2.77 5.22 7.75
N SER A 4 -2.34 4.42 8.72
CA SER A 4 -1.98 3.02 8.50
C SER A 4 -3.18 2.17 8.06
N ARG A 5 -4.37 2.37 8.65
CA ARG A 5 -5.58 1.63 8.26
C ARG A 5 -6.05 2.01 6.86
N GLU A 6 -5.91 3.27 6.46
CA GLU A 6 -6.21 3.69 5.08
C GLU A 6 -5.18 3.18 4.08
N MET A 7 -3.89 3.11 4.43
CA MET A 7 -2.84 2.56 3.56
C MET A 7 -3.06 1.07 3.23
N PHE A 8 -3.64 0.29 4.15
CA PHE A 8 -3.98 -1.12 3.94
C PHE A 8 -5.44 -1.34 3.55
N ASN A 9 -6.21 -0.29 3.30
CA ASN A 9 -7.61 -0.45 2.89
C ASN A 9 -7.65 -1.01 1.46
N PRO A 10 -8.25 -2.20 1.24
CA PRO A 10 -8.31 -2.85 -0.06
C PRO A 10 -9.05 -2.01 -1.11
N MET A 11 -9.90 -1.05 -0.69
CA MET A 11 -10.57 -0.12 -1.62
C MET A 11 -9.60 0.82 -2.34
N TYR A 12 -8.41 1.09 -1.80
CA TYR A 12 -7.42 1.95 -2.47
C TYR A 12 -6.60 1.21 -3.54
N ALA A 13 -6.73 -0.13 -3.62
CA ALA A 13 -6.03 -0.99 -4.56
C ALA A 13 -4.50 -0.81 -4.60
N LEU A 14 -3.88 -0.30 -3.51
CA LEU A 14 -2.45 0.04 -3.46
C LEU A 14 -1.57 -1.20 -3.27
N PHE A 15 -1.98 -2.08 -2.35
CA PHE A 15 -1.25 -3.28 -1.97
C PHE A 15 -2.16 -4.51 -2.01
N ARG A 16 -1.57 -5.68 -2.27
CA ARG A 16 -2.23 -6.98 -2.20
C ARG A 16 -1.47 -7.91 -1.27
N THR A 17 -2.16 -8.83 -0.62
CA THR A 17 -1.51 -9.89 0.15
C THR A 17 -0.81 -10.87 -0.78
N SER A 18 0.38 -11.33 -0.40
CA SER A 18 1.11 -12.34 -1.17
C SER A 18 0.32 -13.66 -1.25
N PRO A 19 0.34 -14.38 -2.39
CA PRO A 19 -0.44 -15.61 -2.60
C PRO A 19 -0.02 -16.83 -1.76
N GLY A 20 0.84 -16.67 -0.75
CA GLY A 20 1.20 -17.71 0.21
C GLY A 20 1.30 -17.21 1.66
N ASP A 21 1.07 -15.92 1.88
CA ASP A 21 1.28 -15.30 3.18
C ASP A 21 0.36 -14.08 3.35
N ARG A 22 -0.59 -14.16 4.29
CA ARG A 22 -1.57 -13.10 4.54
C ARG A 22 -1.02 -11.94 5.37
N VAL A 23 0.22 -12.05 5.85
CA VAL A 23 0.88 -11.02 6.66
C VAL A 23 1.81 -10.14 5.84
N THR A 24 2.26 -10.60 4.67
CA THR A 24 3.08 -9.85 3.73
C THR A 24 2.25 -9.16 2.67
N TYR A 25 2.40 -7.85 2.56
CA TYR A 25 1.78 -7.01 1.54
C TYR A 25 2.78 -6.69 0.42
N THR A 26 2.36 -6.83 -0.83
CA THR A 26 3.13 -6.48 -2.02
C THR A 26 2.41 -5.40 -2.81
N ILE A 27 3.13 -4.65 -3.65
CA ILE A 27 2.53 -3.64 -4.52
C ILE A 27 1.51 -4.32 -5.45
N ASN A 28 0.31 -3.75 -5.53
CA ASN A 28 -0.69 -4.22 -6.48
C ASN A 28 -0.35 -3.66 -7.88
N PRO A 29 -0.11 -4.50 -8.89
CA PRO A 29 0.13 -4.04 -10.27
C PRO A 29 -1.05 -3.25 -10.84
N SER A 30 -2.27 -3.51 -10.35
CA SER A 30 -3.48 -2.76 -10.74
C SER A 30 -3.66 -1.46 -9.95
N SER A 31 -2.69 -1.03 -9.14
CA SER A 31 -2.75 0.21 -8.36
C SER A 31 -2.89 1.47 -9.21
N HIS A 32 -2.57 1.42 -10.52
CA HIS A 32 -2.76 2.54 -11.45
C HIS A 32 -4.23 3.00 -11.54
N CYS A 33 -5.19 2.15 -11.16
CA CYS A 33 -6.61 2.52 -11.10
C CYS A 33 -6.85 3.66 -10.09
N ASN A 34 -5.95 3.82 -9.12
CA ASN A 34 -5.93 4.94 -8.21
C ASN A 34 -4.96 6.00 -8.73
N PRO A 35 -5.43 7.19 -9.18
CA PRO A 35 -4.57 8.23 -9.73
C PRO A 35 -3.54 8.77 -8.71
N ASN A 36 -3.79 8.57 -7.42
CA ASN A 36 -2.89 9.01 -6.35
C ASN A 36 -1.87 7.94 -5.92
N HIS A 37 -1.83 6.77 -6.56
CA HIS A 37 -1.03 5.62 -6.11
C HIS A 37 0.47 5.93 -5.93
N LEU A 38 1.06 6.77 -6.78
CA LEU A 38 2.48 7.18 -6.67
C LEU A 38 2.75 8.01 -5.41
N SER A 39 1.84 8.92 -5.05
CA SER A 39 1.96 9.73 -3.82
C SER A 39 1.90 8.84 -2.58
N TYR A 40 1.04 7.83 -2.59
CA TYR A 40 0.97 6.83 -1.53
C TYR A 40 2.26 6.01 -1.42
N PHE A 41 2.80 5.50 -2.53
CA PHE A 41 4.07 4.76 -2.50
C PHE A 41 5.23 5.61 -1.99
N LYS A 42 5.30 6.88 -2.40
CA LYS A 42 6.33 7.82 -1.91
C LYS A 42 6.20 8.09 -0.41
N PHE A 43 4.97 8.21 0.10
CA PHE A 43 4.70 8.37 1.52
C PHE A 43 5.09 7.12 2.32
N VAL A 44 4.66 5.93 1.87
CA VAL A 44 5.02 4.64 2.49
C VAL A 44 6.53 4.45 2.49
N GLY A 45 7.21 4.72 1.38
CA GLY A 45 8.67 4.64 1.29
C GLY A 45 9.38 5.54 2.30
N ARG A 46 8.85 6.75 2.57
CA ARG A 46 9.39 7.65 3.60
C ARG A 46 9.14 7.16 5.03
N ILE A 47 8.00 6.52 5.28
CA ILE A 47 7.67 5.95 6.60
C ILE A 47 8.59 4.77 6.88
N VAL A 48 8.71 3.83 5.94
CA VAL A 48 9.55 2.63 6.07
C VAL A 48 11.04 3.01 6.18
N ALA A 49 11.50 4.02 5.44
CA ALA A 49 12.88 4.50 5.53
C ALA A 49 13.21 5.24 6.85
N LYS A 50 12.19 5.65 7.61
CA LYS A 50 12.34 6.30 8.93
C LYS A 50 12.12 5.35 10.10
N ALA A 51 11.65 4.13 9.84
CA ALA A 51 11.40 3.11 10.84
C ALA A 51 12.65 2.29 11.15
#